data_AF-A0A7R9ZPU8-F1
#
_entry.id   AF-A0A7R9ZPU8-F1
#
_cell.length_a   1.000
_cell.length_b   1.000
_cell.length_c   1.000
_cell.angle_alpha   90.00
_cell.angle_beta   90.00
_cell.angle_gamma   90.00
#
_symmetry.space_group_name_H-M   'P 1'
#
loop_
_entity.id
_entity.type
_entity.pdbx_description
1 polymer ?
#
loop_
_entity_poly.entity_id
_entity_poly.type
_entity_poly.pdbx_seq_one_letter_code
_entity_poly.pdbx_strand_id
1 'polypeptide(L)'
;MPFVPPIPPETVPTHRNVSGVCDQPDLVQRFTEIASTIKRNSGMEGVLVNLQLVPNAVVCLLHPVNNTDDFPPGVYLDNSGAIGHDLLMDPARSFIAEATVPRDDVVIAGPLTLRQCPECDATVRSAFIARLPISMEGK
;
A
#
# COMPACT_ATOMS: atom_id res chain seq x y z
N MET A 1 -43.75 6.62 19.88
CA MET A 1 -43.13 6.27 18.59
C MET A 1 -41.94 5.37 18.91
N PRO A 2 -41.75 4.23 18.22
CA PRO A 2 -40.58 3.39 18.46
C PRO A 2 -39.33 4.14 17.97
N PHE A 3 -38.28 4.11 18.80
CA PHE A 3 -36.97 4.67 18.50
C PHE A 3 -36.33 3.82 17.39
N VAL A 4 -36.22 4.37 16.18
CA VAL A 4 -35.44 3.74 15.10
C VAL A 4 -33.98 4.10 15.36
N PRO A 5 -33.10 3.13 15.66
CA PRO A 5 -31.68 3.43 15.83
C PRO A 5 -31.12 4.00 14.52
N PRO A 6 -30.23 5.01 14.59
CA PRO A 6 -29.61 5.56 13.39
C PRO A 6 -28.86 4.43 12.67
N ILE A 7 -29.13 4.29 11.38
CA ILE A 7 -28.37 3.40 10.49
C ILE A 7 -26.91 3.87 10.59
N PRO A 8 -25.97 3.02 11.02
CA PRO A 8 -24.56 3.40 11.00
C PRO A 8 -24.20 3.78 9.56
N PRO A 9 -23.41 4.85 9.34
CA PRO A 9 -22.97 5.19 7.99
C PRO A 9 -22.34 3.94 7.40
N GLU A 10 -22.86 3.48 6.26
CA GLU A 10 -22.28 2.34 5.53
C GLU A 10 -20.79 2.60 5.45
N THR A 11 -20.00 1.72 6.05
CA THR A 11 -18.54 1.83 6.01
C THR A 11 -18.14 1.82 4.55
N VAL A 12 -17.71 2.97 4.03
CA VAL A 12 -17.28 3.09 2.64
C VAL A 12 -16.23 1.99 2.43
N PRO A 13 -16.45 1.05 1.50
CA PRO A 13 -15.53 -0.06 1.31
C PRO A 13 -14.18 0.52 0.85
N THR A 14 -13.17 0.47 1.72
CA THR A 14 -11.83 0.98 1.42
C THR A 14 -11.00 -0.01 0.62
N HIS A 15 -11.60 -1.13 0.20
CA HIS A 15 -10.94 -2.18 -0.57
C HIS A 15 -11.77 -2.54 -1.80
N ARG A 16 -11.07 -2.78 -2.90
CA ARG A 16 -11.60 -3.32 -4.15
C ARG A 16 -11.09 -4.73 -4.37
N ASN A 17 -11.94 -5.58 -4.93
CA ASN A 17 -11.52 -6.91 -5.37
C ASN A 17 -10.59 -6.78 -6.58
N VAL A 18 -9.37 -7.29 -6.44
CA VAL A 18 -8.32 -7.25 -7.46
C VAL A 18 -7.97 -8.63 -8.03
N SER A 19 -8.73 -9.68 -7.66
CA SER A 19 -8.60 -11.01 -8.24
C SER A 19 -8.87 -11.00 -9.76
N GLY A 20 -8.15 -11.82 -10.52
CA GLY A 20 -8.14 -11.89 -11.98
C GLY A 20 -7.31 -10.80 -12.69
N VAL A 21 -6.91 -9.74 -11.98
CA VAL A 21 -6.12 -8.61 -12.53
C VAL A 21 -4.71 -8.63 -11.96
N CYS A 22 -4.60 -8.65 -10.64
CA CYS A 22 -3.34 -8.49 -9.90
C CYS A 22 -2.73 -9.83 -9.47
N ASP A 23 -3.36 -10.95 -9.80
CA ASP A 23 -2.94 -12.31 -9.48
C ASP A 23 -2.40 -13.07 -10.70
N GLN A 24 -2.25 -12.40 -11.85
CA GLN A 24 -1.67 -13.00 -13.05
C GLN A 24 -0.21 -13.41 -12.78
N PRO A 25 0.15 -14.71 -12.91
CA PRO A 25 1.46 -15.22 -12.49
C PRO A 25 2.65 -14.48 -13.12
N ASP A 26 2.57 -14.20 -14.43
CA ASP A 26 3.64 -13.51 -15.16
C ASP A 26 3.85 -12.08 -14.67
N LEU A 27 2.76 -11.37 -14.33
CA LEU A 27 2.81 -10.01 -13.81
C LEU A 27 3.39 -10.00 -12.39
N VAL A 28 2.93 -10.90 -11.53
CA VAL A 28 3.42 -11.06 -10.17
C VAL A 28 4.91 -11.38 -10.17
N GLN A 29 5.35 -12.30 -11.04
CA GLN A 29 6.76 -12.69 -11.15
C GLN A 29 7.62 -11.51 -11.58
N ARG A 30 7.27 -10.81 -12.66
CA ARG A 30 8.02 -9.66 -13.16
C ARG A 30 8.10 -8.54 -12.14
N PHE A 31 6.98 -8.21 -11.50
CA PHE A 31 6.96 -7.18 -10.46
C PHE A 31 7.85 -7.59 -9.28
N THR A 32 7.77 -8.84 -8.83
CA THR A 32 8.59 -9.36 -7.73
C THR A 32 10.09 -9.27 -8.06
N GLU A 33 10.48 -9.63 -9.28
CA GLU A 33 11.86 -9.51 -9.73
C GLU A 33 12.36 -8.06 -9.74
N ILE A 34 11.57 -7.13 -10.28
CA ILE A 34 11.90 -5.70 -10.29
C ILE A 34 11.99 -5.15 -8.87
N ALA A 35 10.97 -5.40 -8.05
CA ALA A 35 10.88 -4.86 -6.70
C ALA A 35 11.99 -5.40 -5.79
N SER A 36 12.27 -6.71 -5.84
CA SER A 36 13.38 -7.31 -5.10
C SER A 36 14.74 -6.78 -5.55
N THR A 37 14.92 -6.53 -6.85
CA THR A 37 16.14 -5.93 -7.41
C THR A 37 16.33 -4.49 -6.96
N ILE A 38 15.27 -3.66 -6.98
CA ILE A 38 15.33 -2.28 -6.47
C ILE A 38 15.69 -2.30 -4.99
N LYS A 39 14.98 -3.08 -4.18
CA LYS A 39 15.20 -3.16 -2.72
C LYS A 39 16.66 -3.52 -2.41
N ARG A 40 17.17 -4.60 -3.01
CA ARG A 40 18.54 -5.10 -2.83
C ARG A 40 19.63 -4.12 -3.29
N ASN A 41 19.42 -3.39 -4.38
CA ASN A 41 20.43 -2.48 -4.92
C ASN A 41 20.33 -1.05 -4.38
N SER A 42 19.24 -0.69 -3.70
CA SER A 42 19.01 0.66 -3.21
C SER A 42 19.91 1.06 -2.04
N GLY A 43 20.47 0.10 -1.31
CA GLY A 43 21.17 0.37 -0.04
C GLY A 43 20.25 0.90 1.07
N MET A 44 18.92 0.78 0.92
CA MET A 44 17.92 1.25 1.88
C MET A 44 17.37 0.13 2.77
N GLU A 45 18.23 -0.80 3.19
CA GLU A 45 17.87 -1.87 4.13
C GLU A 45 17.41 -1.27 5.47
N GLY A 46 16.34 -1.82 6.06
CA GLY A 46 15.70 -1.26 7.25
C GLY A 46 14.85 0.00 7.00
N VAL A 47 14.91 0.59 5.79
CA VAL A 47 14.19 1.83 5.44
C VAL A 47 13.12 1.59 4.38
N LEU A 48 13.47 0.91 3.27
CA LEU A 48 12.54 0.56 2.21
C LEU A 48 11.83 -0.76 2.54
N VAL A 49 10.76 -0.67 3.31
CA VAL A 49 10.06 -1.86 3.85
C VAL A 49 9.21 -2.62 2.84
N ASN A 50 8.67 -1.94 1.83
CA ASN A 50 8.00 -2.57 0.68
C ASN A 50 7.94 -1.61 -0.52
N LEU A 51 7.72 -2.18 -1.70
CA LEU A 51 7.35 -1.48 -2.93
C LEU A 51 5.94 -1.92 -3.32
N GLN A 52 5.11 -0.98 -3.77
CA GLN A 52 3.71 -1.22 -4.14
C GLN A 52 3.47 -0.77 -5.58
N LEU A 53 2.76 -1.60 -6.36
CA LEU A 53 2.18 -1.22 -7.64
C LEU A 53 0.71 -0.84 -7.41
N VAL A 54 0.35 0.39 -7.76
CA VAL A 54 -0.91 1.00 -7.35
C VAL A 54 -1.69 1.58 -8.56
N PRO A 55 -2.13 0.76 -9.53
CA PRO A 55 -2.89 1.24 -10.69
C PRO A 55 -4.21 1.86 -10.24
N ASN A 56 -4.53 3.05 -10.77
CA ASN A 56 -5.74 3.81 -10.42
C ASN A 56 -5.92 4.01 -8.91
N ALA A 57 -4.82 4.22 -8.17
CA ALA A 57 -4.80 4.38 -6.72
C ALA A 57 -5.31 3.16 -5.91
N VAL A 58 -5.39 1.97 -6.52
CA VAL A 58 -5.68 0.71 -5.83
C VAL A 58 -4.41 -0.11 -5.71
N VAL A 59 -4.02 -0.52 -4.51
CA VAL A 59 -2.83 -1.36 -4.29
C VAL A 59 -3.07 -2.74 -4.91
N CYS A 60 -2.30 -3.06 -5.94
CA CYS A 60 -2.47 -4.25 -6.76
C CYS A 60 -1.42 -5.31 -6.41
N LEU A 61 -0.14 -4.93 -6.47
CA LEU A 61 0.99 -5.78 -6.12
C LEU A 61 1.83 -5.12 -5.05
N LEU A 62 2.49 -5.93 -4.22
CA LEU A 62 3.45 -5.42 -3.27
C LEU A 62 4.53 -6.46 -2.97
N HIS A 63 5.73 -5.99 -2.69
CA HIS A 63 6.86 -6.86 -2.38
C HIS A 63 7.84 -6.20 -1.38
N PRO A 64 8.31 -6.93 -0.35
CA PRO A 64 7.84 -8.26 0.06
C PRO A 64 6.46 -8.21 0.73
N VAL A 65 5.67 -9.29 0.60
CA VAL A 65 4.38 -9.42 1.29
C VAL A 65 4.60 -9.56 2.80
N ASN A 66 5.47 -10.48 3.19
CA ASN A 66 5.94 -10.62 4.56
C ASN A 66 7.38 -10.17 4.61
N ASN A 67 7.63 -9.05 5.29
CA ASN A 67 8.96 -8.51 5.44
C ASN A 67 9.57 -8.92 6.79
N THR A 68 10.53 -9.82 6.76
CA THR A 68 11.31 -10.25 7.94
C THR A 68 12.72 -9.67 7.98
N ASP A 69 13.23 -9.23 6.83
CA ASP A 69 14.65 -8.95 6.64
C ASP A 69 15.05 -7.59 7.21
N ASP A 70 14.11 -6.63 7.21
CA ASP A 70 14.36 -5.27 7.67
C ASP A 70 14.18 -5.08 9.19
N PHE A 71 13.82 -6.14 9.93
CA PHE A 71 13.44 -6.03 11.33
C PHE A 71 14.24 -6.99 12.23
N PRO A 72 14.32 -6.72 13.55
CA PRO A 72 14.94 -7.63 14.49
C PRO A 72 14.32 -9.04 14.45
N PRO A 73 15.07 -10.10 14.82
CA PRO A 73 14.55 -11.45 14.83
C PRO A 73 13.25 -11.58 15.63
N GLY A 74 12.22 -12.15 15.02
CA GLY A 74 10.89 -12.32 15.63
C GLY A 74 9.90 -11.19 15.33
N VAL A 75 10.33 -10.11 14.67
CA VAL A 75 9.46 -9.03 14.18
C VAL A 75 9.32 -9.15 12.67
N TYR A 76 8.10 -9.00 12.16
CA TYR A 76 7.84 -8.94 10.74
C TYR A 76 6.70 -7.97 10.44
N LEU A 77 6.71 -7.44 9.22
CA LEU A 77 5.62 -6.62 8.69
C LEU A 77 4.82 -7.46 7.69
N ASP A 78 3.59 -7.81 8.04
CA ASP A 78 2.61 -8.39 7.11
C ASP A 78 1.92 -7.27 6.33
N ASN A 79 2.16 -7.25 5.02
CA ASN A 79 1.57 -6.27 4.11
C ASN A 79 0.39 -6.82 3.32
N SER A 80 -0.03 -8.08 3.53
CA SER A 80 -1.14 -8.71 2.80
C SER A 80 -2.44 -7.90 2.87
N GLY A 81 -2.72 -7.29 4.02
CA GLY A 81 -3.87 -6.42 4.24
C GLY A 81 -3.84 -5.08 3.49
N ALA A 82 -2.75 -4.77 2.76
CA ALA A 82 -2.72 -3.62 1.87
C ALA A 82 -3.22 -3.96 0.45
N ILE A 83 -3.29 -5.24 0.06
CA ILE A 83 -3.75 -5.63 -1.29
C ILE A 83 -5.22 -5.29 -1.46
N GLY A 84 -5.56 -4.66 -2.58
CA GLY A 84 -6.91 -4.19 -2.89
C GLY A 84 -7.27 -2.87 -2.22
N HIS A 85 -6.42 -2.28 -1.38
CA HIS A 85 -6.71 -1.03 -0.69
C HIS A 85 -6.86 0.10 -1.72
N ASP A 86 -8.06 0.68 -1.78
CA ASP A 86 -8.39 1.85 -2.58
C ASP A 86 -8.05 3.12 -1.78
N LEU A 87 -6.97 3.78 -2.20
CA LEU A 87 -6.42 4.92 -1.48
C LEU A 87 -7.26 6.19 -1.65
N LEU A 88 -8.12 6.28 -2.69
CA LEU A 88 -9.03 7.41 -2.88
C LEU A 88 -10.26 7.27 -2.00
N MET A 89 -10.67 6.03 -1.70
CA MET A 89 -11.83 5.74 -0.86
C MET A 89 -11.52 5.65 0.64
N ASP A 90 -10.24 5.57 1.05
CA ASP A 90 -9.84 5.65 2.46
C ASP A 90 -9.72 7.12 2.90
N PRO A 91 -10.61 7.66 3.76
CA PRO A 91 -10.58 9.07 4.17
C PRO A 91 -9.29 9.46 4.89
N ALA A 92 -8.60 8.47 5.49
CA ALA A 92 -7.31 8.68 6.15
C ALA A 92 -6.14 8.85 5.17
N ARG A 93 -6.34 8.58 3.87
CA ARG A 93 -5.28 8.48 2.85
C ARG A 93 -5.64 9.14 1.52
N SER A 94 -6.91 9.53 1.32
CA SER A 94 -7.44 10.16 0.11
C SER A 94 -6.65 11.41 -0.27
N PHE A 95 -6.27 12.24 0.70
CA PHE A 95 -5.45 13.44 0.45
C PHE A 95 -4.10 13.14 -0.22
N ILE A 96 -3.50 11.97 0.04
CA ILE A 96 -2.23 11.58 -0.58
C ILE A 96 -2.48 11.04 -1.97
N ALA A 97 -3.52 10.23 -2.14
CA ALA A 97 -3.91 9.70 -3.44
C ALA A 97 -4.26 10.84 -4.40
N GLU A 98 -5.10 11.78 -3.98
CA GLU A 98 -5.45 13.00 -4.70
C GLU A 98 -4.23 13.88 -5.02
N ALA A 99 -3.25 13.96 -4.11
CA ALA A 99 -2.02 14.68 -4.37
C ALA A 99 -1.08 13.95 -5.35
N THR A 100 -1.19 12.63 -5.50
CA THR A 100 -0.28 11.82 -6.35
C THR A 100 -0.79 11.58 -7.76
N VAL A 101 -2.09 11.30 -7.92
CA VAL A 101 -2.68 10.92 -9.21
C VAL A 101 -2.50 12.00 -10.31
N PRO A 102 -2.58 13.31 -10.03
CA PRO A 102 -2.49 14.34 -11.07
C PRO A 102 -1.09 14.94 -11.26
N ARG A 103 -0.05 14.44 -10.56
CA ARG A 103 1.31 15.02 -10.59
C ARG A 103 2.25 14.12 -11.39
N ASP A 104 3.36 14.69 -11.84
CA ASP A 104 4.49 13.94 -12.42
C ASP A 104 5.67 13.82 -11.42
N ASP A 105 5.53 14.44 -10.24
CA ASP A 105 6.56 14.52 -9.20
C ASP A 105 6.37 13.43 -8.12
N VAL A 106 7.47 13.03 -7.47
CA VAL A 106 7.43 12.16 -6.29
C VAL A 106 6.72 12.86 -5.13
N VAL A 107 5.71 12.22 -4.56
CA VAL A 107 5.03 12.68 -3.34
C VAL A 107 5.44 11.82 -2.17
N ILE A 108 5.88 12.45 -1.08
CA ILE A 108 6.21 11.76 0.18
C ILE A 108 5.17 12.14 1.23
N ALA A 109 4.61 11.14 1.91
CA ALA A 109 3.66 11.32 3.01
C ALA A 109 4.10 10.49 4.21
N GLY A 110 4.15 11.11 5.39
CA GLY A 110 4.57 10.42 6.61
C GLY A 110 4.95 11.37 7.76
N PRO A 111 5.16 10.82 8.96
CA PRO A 111 4.96 9.41 9.31
C PRO A 111 3.46 9.05 9.42
N LEU A 112 3.06 7.93 8.82
CA LEU A 112 1.68 7.43 8.84
C LEU A 112 1.62 6.11 9.59
N THR A 113 0.60 5.91 10.42
CA THR A 113 0.30 4.60 10.98
C THR A 113 -0.15 3.65 9.88
N LEU A 114 0.48 2.47 9.81
CA LEU A 114 0.15 1.46 8.81
C LEU A 114 -1.16 0.77 9.19
N ARG A 115 -2.16 0.82 8.30
CA ARG A 115 -3.47 0.18 8.52
C ARG A 115 -3.35 -1.34 8.68
N GLN A 116 -2.39 -1.95 8.00
CA GLN A 116 -2.09 -3.38 8.13
C GLN A 116 -1.42 -3.76 9.46
N CYS A 117 -1.10 -2.78 10.32
CA CYS A 117 -0.40 -2.98 11.59
C CYS A 117 -1.07 -2.30 12.79
N PRO A 118 -2.33 -2.62 13.12
CA PRO A 118 -2.97 -2.07 14.32
C PRO A 118 -2.35 -2.58 15.62
N GLU A 119 -1.85 -3.83 15.64
CA GLU A 119 -1.30 -4.51 16.84
C GLU A 119 0.20 -4.86 16.72
N CYS A 120 0.88 -4.32 15.72
CA CYS A 120 2.28 -4.70 15.49
C CYS A 120 3.25 -4.00 16.46
N ASP A 121 4.48 -4.53 16.48
CA ASP A 121 5.60 -3.91 17.19
C ASP A 121 5.74 -2.41 16.83
N ALA A 122 6.10 -1.59 17.82
CA ALA A 122 6.22 -0.14 17.63
C ALA A 122 7.19 0.23 16.49
N THR A 123 8.18 -0.62 16.23
CA THR A 123 9.18 -0.47 15.17
C THR A 123 8.57 -0.51 13.76
N VAL A 124 7.44 -1.21 13.57
CA VAL A 124 6.76 -1.36 12.27
C VAL A 124 5.47 -0.56 12.17
N ARG A 125 5.08 0.14 13.25
CA ARG A 125 3.78 0.81 13.35
C ARG A 125 3.62 2.00 12.41
N SER A 126 4.71 2.70 12.11
CA SER A 126 4.68 3.93 11.30
C SER A 126 5.67 3.88 10.15
N ALA A 127 5.31 4.44 9.01
CA ALA A 127 6.18 4.54 7.84
C ALA A 127 6.04 5.89 7.12
N PHE A 128 7.07 6.24 6.35
CA PHE A 128 6.96 7.22 5.28
C PHE A 128 6.63 6.49 3.98
N ILE A 129 5.73 7.06 3.20
CA ILE A 129 5.32 6.52 1.90
C ILE A 129 5.76 7.52 0.84
N ALA A 130 6.70 7.12 0.00
CA ALA A 130 7.02 7.83 -1.23
C ALA A 130 6.24 7.20 -2.40
N ARG A 131 5.55 8.02 -3.19
CA ARG A 131 4.79 7.61 -4.37
C ARG A 131 5.30 8.35 -5.58
N LEU A 132 5.68 7.58 -6.59
CA LEU A 132 6.03 8.09 -7.91
C LEU A 132 4.86 7.76 -8.86
N PRO A 133 4.13 8.77 -9.34
CA PRO A 133 3.15 8.56 -10.41
C PRO A 133 3.86 8.18 -11.71
N ILE A 134 3.30 7.19 -12.40
CA ILE A 134 3.77 6.77 -13.73
C ILE A 134 2.62 7.04 -14.70
N SER A 135 2.70 8.17 -15.39
CA SER A 135 1.78 8.50 -16.49
C SER A 135 2.13 7.64 -17.69
N MET A 136 1.21 6.78 -18.13
CA MET A 136 1.35 6.09 -19.41
C MET A 136 0.78 6.99 -20.50
N GLU A 137 1.60 7.87 -21.08
CA GLU A 137 1.23 8.53 -22.34
C GLU A 137 1.14 7.46 -23.44
N GLY A 138 -0.06 7.23 -23.98
CA GLY A 138 -0.25 6.37 -25.15
C GLY A 138 -1.38 5.34 -25.08
N LYS A 139 -2.63 5.83 -25.01
CA LYS A 139 -3.65 5.49 -26.01
C LYS A 139 -4.40 6.75 -26.39
#